data_AF-A0A0S7XLZ0-F1
#
_entry.id   AF-A0A0S7XLZ0-F1
#
_cell.length_a   1.000
_cell.length_b   1.000
_cell.length_c   1.000
_cell.angle_alpha   90.00
_cell.angle_beta   90.00
_cell.angle_gamma   90.00
#
_symmetry.space_group_name_H-M   'P 1'
#
loop_
_entity.id
_entity.type
_entity.pdbx_description
1 polymer ?
#
loop_
_entity_poly.entity_id
_entity_poly.type
_entity_poly.pdbx_seq_one_letter_code
_entity_poly.pdbx_strand_id
1 'polypeptide(L)'
;MRLIIKIGALAAMLVAADLACHPGRPAWAASTFLFSAQSVEANQANLLVNGQPVITVAGKRSLRIVESLANQLALAADLGVAPDEIQGVPTGDALSLVAGPLLLVKVDAELAKAHGLTKWGVAGPWMKALRGVFGQPYLAVKGDQVVVPVGERRTVRVLGTAAGPIQPGGYNGDFIEVSPELDGDERTFSVYGKAPGRTSLLFACGDLVLGIQVWAAEYAGLIDQPIVAEVTGHSIPDDVLREAARLSLIQAIHPRPRAEWRIGGLRLSAESPPAGAVAQAVQTVLIEGPDYLPVKQEATVTVKRQNLPRANTDLLLFSNKPERIQAFGLWYSAKLSVGRQARLLYHHENRTGAPGELVIELANEGNWPTRVQVVQGAAPASADSMWAGHLAARAFLRRQRHDIGYLLDLEPGQVLRPVIEQVRPGHCASGIAEYRVLSGSDVSVRVR
;
A
#
# COMPACT_ATOMS: atom_id res chain seq x y z
N MET A 1 -7.96 -22.99 57.36
CA MET A 1 -7.87 -21.98 56.27
C MET A 1 -7.06 -22.61 55.15
N ARG A 2 -7.72 -23.13 54.10
CA ARG A 2 -8.00 -22.46 52.81
C ARG A 2 -6.70 -22.11 52.05
N LEU A 3 -6.27 -22.90 51.06
CA LEU A 3 -6.66 -22.88 49.62
C LEU A 3 -6.31 -21.50 49.01
N ILE A 4 -5.43 -21.31 48.03
CA ILE A 4 -5.21 -21.96 46.70
C ILE A 4 -3.69 -21.92 46.40
N ILE A 5 -2.95 -22.84 45.75
CA ILE A 5 -3.16 -24.03 44.89
C ILE A 5 -3.28 -23.79 43.37
N LYS A 6 -2.13 -23.82 42.67
CA LYS A 6 -1.93 -24.20 41.24
C LYS A 6 -2.77 -23.50 40.16
N ILE A 7 -2.22 -22.43 39.57
CA ILE A 7 -2.62 -21.93 38.22
C ILE A 7 -1.47 -22.08 37.20
N GLY A 8 -0.21 -22.15 37.62
CA GLY A 8 0.97 -22.16 36.75
C GLY A 8 1.32 -23.47 36.03
N ALA A 9 0.34 -24.33 35.69
CA ALA A 9 0.63 -25.65 35.10
C ALA A 9 -0.23 -26.08 33.89
N LEU A 10 -1.34 -25.41 33.57
CA LEU A 10 -2.15 -25.75 32.38
C LEU A 10 -1.73 -24.97 31.11
N ALA A 11 -1.05 -23.84 31.24
CA ALA A 11 -0.68 -22.98 30.11
C ALA A 11 0.48 -23.50 29.24
N ALA A 12 1.16 -24.58 29.66
CA ALA A 12 2.35 -25.11 28.99
C ALA A 12 2.09 -26.37 28.13
N MET A 13 0.84 -26.84 28.04
CA MET A 13 0.47 -28.09 27.33
C MET A 13 -0.49 -27.89 26.15
N LEU A 14 -0.44 -26.72 25.50
CA LEU A 14 -1.07 -26.50 24.18
C LEU A 14 -0.11 -25.91 23.13
N VAL A 15 1.18 -26.22 23.25
CA VAL A 15 2.14 -26.07 22.14
C VAL A 15 1.98 -27.31 21.24
N ALA A 16 1.80 -27.09 19.94
CA ALA A 16 1.49 -28.12 18.93
C ALA A 16 0.11 -28.79 19.03
N ALA A 17 -0.95 -27.99 19.09
CA ALA A 17 -2.14 -28.32 18.30
C ALA A 17 -1.95 -27.69 16.91
N ASP A 18 -1.89 -28.53 15.87
CA ASP A 18 -1.69 -28.09 14.49
C ASP A 18 -2.75 -27.05 14.07
N LEU A 19 -2.31 -25.82 13.82
CA LEU A 19 -2.98 -24.88 12.91
C LEU A 19 -2.77 -25.33 11.45
N ALA A 20 -2.95 -26.62 11.19
CA ALA A 20 -3.00 -27.18 9.86
C ALA A 20 -4.27 -26.66 9.20
N CYS A 21 -4.11 -25.73 8.24
CA CYS A 21 -5.16 -25.25 7.36
C CYS A 21 -5.96 -26.44 6.84
N HIS A 22 -7.16 -26.66 7.38
CA HIS A 22 -8.04 -27.71 6.90
C HIS A 22 -8.43 -27.39 5.46
N PRO A 23 -8.21 -28.31 4.50
CA PRO A 23 -8.55 -28.08 3.11
C PRO A 23 -10.08 -27.92 2.99
N GLY A 24 -10.53 -26.68 2.73
CA GLY A 24 -11.95 -26.35 2.61
C GLY A 24 -12.42 -25.10 3.35
N ARG A 25 -11.60 -24.47 4.21
CA ARG A 25 -11.99 -23.21 4.88
C ARG A 25 -11.96 -22.02 3.89
N PRO A 26 -13.04 -21.23 3.73
CA PRO A 26 -13.00 -19.98 2.98
C PRO A 26 -12.12 -18.95 3.72
N ALA A 27 -11.12 -18.41 3.04
CA ALA A 27 -10.00 -17.64 3.61
C ALA A 27 -10.30 -16.16 3.90
N TRP A 28 -11.45 -15.84 4.50
CA TRP A 28 -11.81 -14.44 4.81
C TRP A 28 -12.50 -14.22 6.17
N ALA A 29 -12.66 -15.26 7.01
CA ALA A 29 -13.15 -15.12 8.38
C ALA A 29 -12.87 -16.35 9.25
N ALA A 30 -12.99 -16.14 10.57
CA ALA A 30 -12.78 -17.19 11.57
C ALA A 30 -13.97 -17.27 12.55
N SER A 31 -14.65 -18.42 12.54
CA SER A 31 -15.64 -18.81 13.53
C SER A 31 -15.24 -20.12 14.24
N THR A 32 -15.76 -20.36 15.44
CA THR A 32 -15.70 -21.66 16.13
C THR A 32 -16.60 -22.72 15.50
N PHE A 33 -17.49 -22.35 14.58
CA PHE A 33 -18.19 -23.32 13.72
C PHE A 33 -17.35 -23.70 12.49
N LEU A 34 -17.31 -25.00 12.21
CA LEU A 34 -16.72 -25.59 11.02
C LEU A 34 -17.81 -26.22 10.16
N PHE A 35 -18.28 -25.48 9.17
CA PHE A 35 -19.22 -25.98 8.14
C PHE A 35 -18.46 -26.71 7.04
N SER A 36 -18.91 -27.90 6.66
CA SER A 36 -18.32 -28.66 5.55
C SER A 36 -19.35 -29.53 4.82
N ALA A 37 -19.03 -29.88 3.57
CA ALA A 37 -19.85 -30.75 2.73
C ALA A 37 -19.26 -32.15 2.67
N GLN A 38 -20.08 -33.17 2.89
CA GLN A 38 -19.69 -34.58 2.74
C GLN A 38 -20.63 -35.28 1.76
N SER A 39 -20.10 -35.84 0.68
CA SER A 39 -20.86 -36.77 -0.17
C SER A 39 -21.06 -38.09 0.57
N VAL A 40 -22.27 -38.62 0.57
CA VAL A 40 -22.63 -39.91 1.20
C VAL A 40 -22.91 -40.96 0.14
N GLU A 41 -23.71 -40.60 -0.86
CA GLU A 41 -24.06 -41.43 -2.01
C GLU A 41 -24.15 -40.57 -3.28
N ALA A 42 -24.26 -41.22 -4.46
CA ALA A 42 -24.25 -40.55 -5.77
C ALA A 42 -25.31 -39.43 -5.97
N ASN A 43 -26.36 -39.39 -5.14
CA ASN A 43 -27.36 -38.32 -5.13
C ASN A 43 -27.66 -37.81 -3.71
N GLN A 44 -26.72 -37.91 -2.77
CA GLN A 44 -26.94 -37.51 -1.37
C GLN A 44 -25.69 -36.92 -0.73
N ALA A 45 -25.84 -35.75 -0.10
CA ALA A 45 -24.76 -35.08 0.61
C ALA A 45 -25.24 -34.54 1.97
N ASN A 46 -24.34 -34.53 2.94
CA ASN A 46 -24.55 -34.01 4.29
C ASN A 46 -23.79 -32.70 4.49
N LEU A 47 -24.50 -31.69 5.00
CA LEU A 47 -23.89 -30.57 5.69
C LEU A 47 -23.45 -31.04 7.06
N LEU A 48 -22.14 -31.01 7.30
CA LEU A 48 -21.55 -31.22 8.62
C LEU A 48 -21.32 -29.88 9.30
N VAL A 49 -21.59 -29.80 10.61
CA VAL A 49 -21.15 -28.72 11.50
C VAL A 49 -20.30 -29.34 12.59
N ASN A 50 -19.05 -28.89 12.73
CA ASN A 50 -18.07 -29.46 13.67
C ASN A 50 -17.94 -30.99 13.52
N GLY A 51 -18.00 -31.48 12.27
CA GLY A 51 -17.95 -32.90 11.91
C GLY A 51 -19.26 -33.69 12.09
N GLN A 52 -20.32 -33.09 12.66
CA GLN A 52 -21.61 -33.76 12.89
C GLN A 52 -22.62 -33.42 11.78
N PRO A 53 -23.36 -34.40 11.22
CA PRO A 53 -24.35 -34.14 10.18
C PRO A 53 -25.59 -33.42 10.73
N VAL A 54 -25.92 -32.27 10.14
CA VAL A 54 -27.06 -31.41 10.58
C VAL A 54 -28.16 -31.34 9.52
N ILE A 55 -27.79 -31.28 8.23
CA ILE A 55 -28.73 -31.30 7.11
C ILE A 55 -28.27 -32.35 6.10
N THR A 56 -29.20 -33.16 5.61
CA THR A 56 -29.02 -34.04 4.47
C THR A 56 -29.79 -33.47 3.28
N VAL A 57 -29.14 -33.42 2.12
CA VAL A 57 -29.72 -32.96 0.84
C VAL A 57 -29.72 -34.12 -0.15
N ALA A 58 -30.88 -34.39 -0.75
CA ALA A 58 -31.07 -35.42 -1.76
C ALA A 58 -31.20 -34.83 -3.18
N GLY A 59 -30.85 -35.63 -4.19
CA GLY A 59 -30.96 -35.30 -5.60
C GLY A 59 -29.63 -35.01 -6.30
N LYS A 60 -29.66 -34.88 -7.63
CA LYS A 60 -28.48 -34.75 -8.50
C LYS A 60 -27.61 -33.51 -8.23
N ARG A 61 -28.16 -32.52 -7.53
CA ARG A 61 -27.50 -31.24 -7.18
C ARG A 61 -27.03 -31.20 -5.72
N SER A 62 -27.18 -32.29 -4.96
CA SER A 62 -26.98 -32.35 -3.50
C SER A 62 -25.63 -31.79 -3.04
N LEU A 63 -24.51 -32.30 -3.56
CA LEU A 63 -23.17 -31.85 -3.16
C LEU A 63 -22.99 -30.33 -3.37
N ARG A 64 -23.31 -29.81 -4.56
CA ARG A 64 -23.21 -28.36 -4.86
C ARG A 64 -24.11 -27.50 -3.96
N ILE A 65 -25.30 -27.99 -3.63
CA ILE A 65 -26.21 -27.30 -2.69
C ILE A 65 -25.58 -27.26 -1.30
N VAL A 66 -25.02 -28.36 -0.81
CA VAL A 66 -24.36 -28.43 0.50
C VAL A 66 -23.09 -27.58 0.55
N GLU A 67 -22.26 -27.60 -0.50
CA GLU A 67 -21.08 -26.73 -0.62
C GLU A 67 -21.47 -25.24 -0.58
N SER A 68 -22.49 -24.85 -1.34
CA SER A 68 -23.03 -23.49 -1.29
C SER A 68 -23.58 -23.14 0.10
N LEU A 69 -24.31 -24.06 0.72
CA LEU A 69 -24.90 -23.88 2.04
C LEU A 69 -23.83 -23.72 3.13
N ALA A 70 -22.78 -24.55 3.11
CA ALA A 70 -21.66 -24.46 4.04
C ALA A 70 -20.94 -23.11 3.94
N ASN A 71 -20.66 -22.64 2.72
CA ASN A 71 -20.02 -21.35 2.48
C ASN A 71 -20.89 -20.16 2.95
N GLN A 72 -22.21 -20.20 2.72
CA GLN A 72 -23.13 -19.14 3.17
C GLN A 72 -23.36 -19.18 4.70
N LEU A 73 -23.31 -20.36 5.33
CA LEU A 73 -23.41 -20.50 6.78
C LEU A 73 -22.14 -20.07 7.52
N ALA A 74 -20.95 -20.26 6.93
CA ALA A 74 -19.74 -19.61 7.40
C ALA A 74 -19.96 -18.09 7.45
N LEU A 75 -20.33 -17.48 6.32
CA LEU A 75 -20.60 -16.04 6.22
C LEU A 75 -21.67 -15.54 7.21
N ALA A 76 -22.69 -16.35 7.51
CA ALA A 76 -23.66 -16.04 8.56
C ALA A 76 -23.01 -16.01 9.96
N ALA A 77 -22.21 -17.01 10.31
CA ALA A 77 -21.49 -17.05 11.58
C ALA A 77 -20.47 -15.90 11.70
N ASP A 78 -19.80 -15.54 10.60
CA ASP A 78 -18.80 -14.48 10.53
C ASP A 78 -19.41 -13.06 10.66
N LEU A 79 -20.69 -12.92 10.31
CA LEU A 79 -21.49 -11.72 10.59
C LEU A 79 -22.12 -11.72 11.99
N GLY A 80 -21.98 -12.81 12.75
CA GLY A 80 -22.56 -12.94 14.09
C GLY A 80 -24.08 -13.17 14.09
N VAL A 81 -24.63 -13.77 13.02
CA VAL A 81 -26.07 -14.01 12.85
C VAL A 81 -26.69 -14.70 14.08
N ALA A 82 -27.86 -14.21 14.48
CA ALA A 82 -28.64 -14.78 15.57
C ALA A 82 -29.60 -15.89 15.08
N PRO A 83 -30.03 -16.84 15.95
CA PRO A 83 -30.89 -17.94 15.54
C PRO A 83 -32.22 -17.50 14.91
N ASP A 84 -32.84 -16.46 15.45
CA ASP A 84 -34.11 -15.90 15.00
C ASP A 84 -34.03 -15.19 13.64
N GLU A 85 -32.84 -14.79 13.20
CA GLU A 85 -32.56 -14.25 11.86
C GLU A 85 -32.49 -15.32 10.76
N ILE A 86 -32.48 -16.62 11.12
CA ILE A 86 -32.57 -17.72 10.15
C ILE A 86 -34.04 -17.96 9.81
N GLN A 87 -34.45 -17.64 8.59
CA GLN A 87 -35.89 -17.58 8.21
C GLN A 87 -36.17 -18.17 6.82
N GLY A 88 -37.45 -18.52 6.59
CA GLY A 88 -37.95 -19.05 5.32
C GLY A 88 -38.87 -18.03 4.66
N VAL A 89 -38.41 -17.42 3.56
CA VAL A 89 -39.10 -16.33 2.86
C VAL A 89 -39.61 -16.83 1.50
N PRO A 90 -40.93 -16.78 1.22
CA PRO A 90 -41.45 -17.10 -0.11
C PRO A 90 -40.84 -16.18 -1.18
N THR A 91 -40.41 -16.74 -2.31
CA THR A 91 -39.76 -15.97 -3.39
C THR A 91 -40.15 -16.55 -4.75
N GLY A 92 -41.25 -16.03 -5.31
CA GLY A 92 -41.87 -16.60 -6.51
C GLY A 92 -42.23 -18.07 -6.29
N ASP A 93 -41.84 -18.94 -7.21
CA ASP A 93 -42.07 -20.39 -7.12
C ASP A 93 -41.09 -21.15 -6.21
N ALA A 94 -40.27 -20.48 -5.40
CA ALA A 94 -39.38 -21.11 -4.43
C ALA A 94 -39.62 -20.62 -3.01
N LEU A 95 -39.16 -21.40 -2.02
CA LEU A 95 -39.00 -20.94 -0.64
C LEU A 95 -37.51 -20.69 -0.39
N SER A 96 -37.14 -19.43 -0.17
CA SER A 96 -35.75 -19.04 0.11
C SER A 96 -35.45 -19.20 1.59
N LEU A 97 -34.45 -20.01 1.93
CA LEU A 97 -33.88 -20.05 3.26
C LEU A 97 -32.83 -18.94 3.37
N VAL A 98 -32.97 -18.06 4.35
CA VAL A 98 -32.08 -16.91 4.57
C VAL A 98 -31.52 -16.89 6.00
N ALA A 99 -30.40 -16.20 6.18
CA ALA A 99 -29.76 -15.94 7.46
C ALA A 99 -29.35 -14.46 7.50
N GLY A 100 -30.13 -13.63 8.20
CA GLY A 100 -30.00 -12.17 8.09
C GLY A 100 -30.11 -11.71 6.62
N PRO A 101 -29.10 -11.00 6.07
CA PRO A 101 -29.11 -10.56 4.67
C PRO A 101 -28.74 -11.67 3.64
N LEU A 102 -28.33 -12.86 4.09
CA LEU A 102 -27.74 -13.88 3.23
C LEU A 102 -28.78 -14.89 2.72
N LEU A 103 -28.72 -15.22 1.43
CA LEU A 103 -29.46 -16.35 0.86
C LEU A 103 -28.66 -17.63 1.06
N LEU A 104 -29.15 -18.52 1.94
CA LEU A 104 -28.52 -19.82 2.21
C LEU A 104 -28.79 -20.83 1.09
N VAL A 105 -30.07 -21.03 0.73
CA VAL A 105 -30.51 -21.97 -0.32
C VAL A 105 -31.93 -21.65 -0.78
N LYS A 106 -32.27 -21.94 -2.04
CA LYS A 106 -33.65 -21.91 -2.56
C LYS A 106 -34.22 -23.32 -2.63
N VAL A 107 -35.34 -23.55 -1.96
CA VAL A 107 -36.11 -24.80 -2.06
C VAL A 107 -37.14 -24.67 -3.19
N ASP A 108 -36.75 -25.15 -4.36
CA ASP A 108 -37.58 -25.23 -5.56
C ASP A 108 -38.43 -26.53 -5.59
N ALA A 109 -39.20 -26.73 -6.65
CA ALA A 109 -40.05 -27.92 -6.82
C ALA A 109 -39.25 -29.21 -7.11
N GLU A 110 -38.05 -29.12 -7.68
CA GLU A 110 -37.17 -30.27 -7.94
C GLU A 110 -36.60 -30.80 -6.62
N LEU A 111 -36.11 -29.90 -5.77
CA LEU A 111 -35.56 -30.26 -4.45
C LEU A 111 -36.64 -30.80 -3.51
N ALA A 112 -37.82 -30.17 -3.49
CA ALA A 112 -38.99 -30.69 -2.77
C ALA A 112 -39.36 -32.12 -3.24
N LYS A 113 -39.40 -32.35 -4.56
CA LYS A 113 -39.66 -33.68 -5.14
C LYS A 113 -38.58 -34.70 -4.81
N ALA A 114 -37.30 -34.30 -4.80
CA ALA A 114 -36.17 -35.18 -4.45
C ALA A 114 -36.24 -35.69 -2.99
N HIS A 115 -36.89 -34.92 -2.10
CA HIS A 115 -37.15 -35.31 -0.71
C HIS A 115 -38.54 -35.95 -0.49
N GLY A 116 -39.41 -36.01 -1.50
CA GLY A 116 -40.79 -36.48 -1.35
C GLY A 116 -41.69 -35.59 -0.47
N LEU A 117 -41.33 -34.31 -0.30
CA LEU A 117 -41.97 -33.38 0.63
C LEU A 117 -42.43 -32.10 -0.08
N THR A 118 -43.19 -31.24 0.63
CA THR A 118 -43.46 -29.88 0.16
C THR A 118 -42.25 -28.97 0.39
N LYS A 119 -42.20 -27.79 -0.26
CA LYS A 119 -41.12 -26.80 -0.08
C LYS A 119 -40.93 -26.42 1.40
N TRP A 120 -42.04 -26.20 2.12
CA TRP A 120 -42.04 -25.99 3.58
C TRP A 120 -41.67 -27.25 4.37
N GLY A 121 -42.06 -28.44 3.91
CA GLY A 121 -41.66 -29.72 4.53
C GLY A 121 -40.17 -29.99 4.50
N VAL A 122 -39.43 -29.47 3.51
CA VAL A 122 -37.95 -29.51 3.48
C VAL A 122 -37.34 -28.35 4.29
N ALA A 123 -37.79 -27.12 4.04
CA ALA A 123 -37.18 -25.93 4.66
C ALA A 123 -37.42 -25.82 6.18
N GLY A 124 -38.58 -26.28 6.68
CA GLY A 124 -38.95 -26.23 8.09
C GLY A 124 -37.98 -26.98 9.01
N PRO A 125 -37.72 -28.28 8.76
CA PRO A 125 -36.70 -29.05 9.47
C PRO A 125 -35.30 -28.43 9.36
N TRP A 126 -34.90 -27.94 8.17
CA TRP A 126 -33.60 -27.31 7.97
C TRP A 126 -33.45 -26.01 8.77
N MET A 127 -34.48 -25.14 8.78
CA MET A 127 -34.54 -23.96 9.66
C MET A 127 -34.37 -24.38 11.12
N LYS A 128 -35.16 -25.36 11.59
CA LYS A 128 -35.09 -25.82 12.99
C LYS A 128 -33.69 -26.35 13.36
N ALA A 129 -33.07 -27.10 12.46
CA ALA A 129 -31.72 -27.63 12.67
C ALA A 129 -30.66 -26.51 12.74
N LEU A 130 -30.68 -25.57 11.79
CA LEU A 130 -29.73 -24.45 11.77
C LEU A 130 -29.93 -23.47 12.93
N ARG A 131 -31.18 -23.20 13.32
CA ARG A 131 -31.50 -22.45 14.55
C ARG A 131 -30.96 -23.16 15.79
N GLY A 132 -31.03 -24.49 15.82
CA GLY A 132 -30.43 -25.31 16.88
C GLY A 132 -28.91 -25.22 16.92
N VAL A 133 -28.24 -25.13 15.77
CA VAL A 133 -26.78 -24.91 15.67
C VAL A 133 -26.42 -23.50 16.15
N PHE A 134 -26.99 -22.45 15.56
CA PHE A 134 -26.65 -21.06 15.91
C PHE A 134 -27.09 -20.67 17.34
N GLY A 135 -28.04 -21.42 17.92
CA GLY A 135 -28.42 -21.31 19.33
C GLY A 135 -27.39 -21.88 20.31
N GLN A 136 -26.39 -22.62 19.83
CA GLN A 136 -25.23 -22.98 20.64
C GLN A 136 -24.29 -21.78 20.78
N PRO A 137 -23.63 -21.59 21.94
CA PRO A 137 -22.56 -20.62 22.10
C PRO A 137 -21.49 -20.76 21.02
N TYR A 138 -21.18 -19.66 20.32
CA TYR A 138 -20.07 -19.59 19.39
C TYR A 138 -19.38 -18.23 19.42
N LEU A 139 -18.13 -18.19 18.94
CA LEU A 139 -17.35 -16.98 18.71
C LEU A 139 -17.08 -16.82 17.21
N ALA A 140 -16.99 -15.57 16.75
CA ALA A 140 -16.57 -15.24 15.39
C ALA A 140 -15.77 -13.93 15.35
N VAL A 141 -14.87 -13.78 14.38
CA VAL A 141 -14.17 -12.53 14.06
C VAL A 141 -14.20 -12.33 12.55
N LYS A 142 -14.44 -11.08 12.13
CA LYS A 142 -14.39 -10.68 10.72
C LYS A 142 -12.93 -10.66 10.25
N GLY A 143 -12.59 -11.57 9.34
CA GLY A 143 -11.20 -11.83 8.96
C GLY A 143 -10.56 -12.91 9.83
N ASP A 144 -9.80 -13.80 9.20
CA ASP A 144 -8.89 -14.75 9.86
C ASP A 144 -7.48 -14.16 10.07
N GLN A 145 -7.19 -13.01 9.45
CA GLN A 145 -5.97 -12.22 9.63
C GLN A 145 -6.27 -10.75 9.97
N VAL A 146 -5.50 -10.19 10.91
CA VAL A 146 -5.46 -8.75 11.21
C VAL A 146 -4.04 -8.22 10.96
N VAL A 147 -3.95 -7.07 10.29
CA VAL A 147 -2.69 -6.39 9.99
C VAL A 147 -2.60 -5.12 10.82
N VAL A 148 -1.54 -4.98 11.61
CA VAL A 148 -1.37 -3.90 12.60
C VAL A 148 -0.07 -3.16 12.31
N PRO A 149 -0.10 -1.87 11.92
CA PRO A 149 1.13 -1.12 11.77
C PRO A 149 1.85 -0.95 13.11
N VAL A 150 3.17 -1.09 13.11
CA VAL A 150 4.00 -0.80 14.29
C VAL A 150 3.85 0.67 14.67
N GLY A 151 3.54 0.93 15.94
CA GLY A 151 3.21 2.26 16.46
C GLY A 151 1.72 2.63 16.38
N GLU A 152 0.87 1.83 15.73
CA GLU A 152 -0.58 2.09 15.61
C GLU A 152 -1.43 1.07 16.38
N ARG A 153 -2.71 1.42 16.58
CA ARG A 153 -3.76 0.52 17.05
C ARG A 153 -4.68 0.08 15.92
N ARG A 154 -5.22 -1.13 16.01
CA ARG A 154 -6.31 -1.66 15.19
C ARG A 154 -7.35 -2.33 16.07
N THR A 155 -8.62 -2.05 15.79
CA THR A 155 -9.73 -2.59 16.57
C THR A 155 -10.18 -3.93 16.00
N VAL A 156 -10.33 -4.93 16.87
CA VAL A 156 -10.86 -6.26 16.56
C VAL A 156 -12.12 -6.47 17.40
N ARG A 157 -13.25 -6.76 16.73
CA ARG A 157 -14.52 -7.02 17.40
C ARG A 157 -14.86 -8.52 17.31
N VAL A 158 -15.17 -9.11 18.45
CA VAL A 158 -15.59 -10.51 18.54
C VAL A 158 -17.12 -10.60 18.53
N LEU A 159 -17.64 -11.40 17.61
CA LEU A 159 -19.06 -11.62 17.37
C LEU A 159 -19.49 -13.02 17.84
N GLY A 160 -20.77 -13.36 17.66
CA GLY A 160 -21.35 -14.66 18.02
C GLY A 160 -22.14 -14.67 19.32
N THR A 161 -22.78 -15.79 19.62
CA THR A 161 -23.79 -15.91 20.71
C THR A 161 -23.23 -16.32 22.07
N ALA A 162 -21.92 -16.64 22.17
CA ALA A 162 -21.33 -17.05 23.44
C ALA A 162 -21.48 -15.97 24.52
N ALA A 163 -21.98 -16.34 25.70
CA ALA A 163 -22.22 -15.42 26.81
C ALA A 163 -21.10 -15.50 27.85
N GLY A 164 -20.69 -14.35 28.39
CA GLY A 164 -19.63 -14.22 29.39
C GLY A 164 -18.47 -13.33 28.91
N PRO A 165 -17.47 -13.11 29.78
CA PRO A 165 -16.30 -12.29 29.45
C PRO A 165 -15.39 -13.00 28.44
N ILE A 166 -14.95 -12.26 27.43
CA ILE A 166 -14.02 -12.74 26.41
C ILE A 166 -12.59 -12.38 26.84
N GLN A 167 -11.70 -13.36 26.89
CA GLN A 167 -10.30 -13.16 27.30
C GLN A 167 -9.36 -13.28 26.09
N PRO A 168 -8.63 -12.21 25.70
CA PRO A 168 -7.60 -12.28 24.67
C PRO A 168 -6.31 -12.90 25.24
N GLY A 169 -5.64 -13.75 24.46
CA GLY A 169 -4.41 -14.44 24.87
C GLY A 169 -3.71 -15.15 23.72
N GLY A 170 -2.71 -15.98 24.05
CA GLY A 170 -1.98 -16.80 23.07
C GLY A 170 -1.07 -16.05 22.08
N TYR A 171 -0.91 -14.73 22.24
CA TYR A 171 -0.09 -13.88 21.39
C TYR A 171 1.30 -13.60 21.96
N ASN A 172 2.25 -13.26 21.08
CA ASN A 172 3.57 -12.79 21.49
C ASN A 172 3.50 -11.29 21.88
N GLY A 173 3.68 -11.03 23.18
CA GLY A 173 3.74 -9.69 23.77
C GLY A 173 4.90 -8.80 23.29
N ASP A 174 5.90 -9.36 22.61
CA ASP A 174 6.97 -8.57 21.98
C ASP A 174 6.48 -7.87 20.70
N PHE A 175 5.58 -8.50 19.95
CA PHE A 175 5.10 -8.00 18.66
C PHE A 175 3.83 -7.15 18.80
N ILE A 176 2.89 -7.56 19.66
CA ILE A 176 1.62 -6.86 19.87
C ILE A 176 1.25 -6.77 21.34
N GLU A 177 0.40 -5.81 21.66
CA GLU A 177 -0.30 -5.69 22.94
C GLU A 177 -1.82 -5.62 22.68
N VAL A 178 -2.62 -6.28 23.52
CA VAL A 178 -4.08 -6.34 23.37
C VAL A 178 -4.75 -5.87 24.65
N SER A 179 -5.60 -4.85 24.53
CA SER A 179 -6.44 -4.34 25.62
C SER A 179 -7.91 -4.30 25.20
N PRO A 180 -8.87 -4.25 26.15
CA PRO A 180 -10.21 -3.76 25.84
C PRO A 180 -10.15 -2.36 25.21
N GLU A 181 -11.07 -2.05 24.31
CA GLU A 181 -11.25 -0.71 23.75
C GLU A 181 -12.00 0.17 24.76
N LEU A 182 -11.46 1.34 25.12
CA LEU A 182 -11.96 2.14 26.27
C LEU A 182 -13.40 2.64 26.11
N ASP A 183 -13.79 2.97 24.88
CA ASP A 183 -15.14 3.43 24.52
C ASP A 183 -15.96 2.32 23.81
N GLY A 184 -15.47 1.07 23.82
CA GLY A 184 -16.06 -0.07 23.11
C GLY A 184 -17.09 -0.86 23.93
N ASP A 185 -17.73 -1.84 23.29
CA ASP A 185 -18.40 -2.92 24.02
C ASP A 185 -17.39 -3.91 24.60
N GLU A 186 -17.80 -4.76 25.55
CA GLU A 186 -16.95 -5.79 26.19
C GLU A 186 -16.38 -6.86 25.22
N ARG A 187 -16.65 -6.73 23.92
CA ARG A 187 -16.18 -7.62 22.84
C ARG A 187 -15.29 -6.92 21.83
N THR A 188 -14.98 -5.65 22.06
CA THR A 188 -14.16 -4.82 21.19
C THR A 188 -12.79 -4.63 21.82
N PHE A 189 -11.75 -5.07 21.12
CA PHE A 189 -10.37 -5.08 21.60
C PHE A 189 -9.48 -4.19 20.72
N SER A 190 -8.63 -3.41 21.36
CA SER A 190 -7.59 -2.63 20.71
C SER A 190 -6.29 -3.45 20.65
N VAL A 191 -5.77 -3.67 19.44
CA VAL A 191 -4.50 -4.37 19.19
C VAL A 191 -3.46 -3.34 18.77
N TYR A 192 -2.42 -3.15 19.60
CA TYR A 192 -1.32 -2.22 19.37
C TYR A 192 -0.11 -2.95 18.79
N GLY A 193 0.47 -2.44 17.70
CA GLY A 193 1.69 -2.98 17.10
C GLY A 193 2.94 -2.45 17.80
N LYS A 194 3.71 -3.33 18.47
CA LYS A 194 4.93 -2.96 19.20
C LYS A 194 6.21 -3.16 18.38
N ALA A 195 6.31 -4.27 17.65
CA ALA A 195 7.47 -4.61 16.83
C ALA A 195 7.07 -5.49 15.65
N PRO A 196 7.84 -5.51 14.55
CA PRO A 196 7.56 -6.37 13.40
C PRO A 196 7.54 -7.85 13.79
N GLY A 197 6.50 -8.57 13.39
CA GLY A 197 6.36 -9.99 13.69
C GLY A 197 5.01 -10.58 13.28
N ARG A 198 4.92 -11.92 13.28
CA ARG A 198 3.68 -12.66 13.05
C ARG A 198 3.37 -13.47 14.31
N THR A 199 2.12 -13.46 14.76
CA THR A 199 1.66 -14.19 15.93
C THR A 199 0.20 -14.60 15.76
N SER A 200 -0.26 -15.58 16.53
CA SER A 200 -1.70 -15.85 16.66
C SER A 200 -2.28 -15.03 17.80
N LEU A 201 -3.53 -14.61 17.70
CA LEU A 201 -4.31 -14.02 18.79
C LEU A 201 -5.52 -14.92 19.03
N LEU A 202 -5.65 -15.39 20.26
CA LEU A 202 -6.73 -16.27 20.70
C LEU A 202 -7.74 -15.47 21.54
N PHE A 203 -9.03 -15.69 21.29
CA PHE A 203 -10.13 -15.21 22.12
C PHE A 203 -10.79 -16.42 22.80
N ALA A 204 -10.78 -16.45 24.13
CA ALA A 204 -11.39 -17.50 24.93
C ALA A 204 -12.69 -17.02 25.59
N CYS A 205 -13.73 -17.86 25.59
CA CYS A 205 -15.00 -17.61 26.30
C CYS A 205 -15.55 -18.95 26.82
N GLY A 206 -15.29 -19.27 28.08
CA GLY A 206 -15.51 -20.61 28.61
C GLY A 206 -14.62 -21.63 27.89
N ASP A 207 -15.22 -22.72 27.42
CA ASP A 207 -14.52 -23.77 26.66
C ASP A 207 -14.30 -23.43 25.17
N LEU A 208 -14.86 -22.31 24.69
CA LEU A 208 -14.68 -21.86 23.31
C LEU A 208 -13.37 -21.08 23.16
N VAL A 209 -12.57 -21.45 22.16
CA VAL A 209 -11.34 -20.75 21.78
C VAL A 209 -11.37 -20.46 20.28
N LEU A 210 -11.18 -19.19 19.92
CA LEU A 210 -11.10 -18.73 18.53
C LEU A 210 -9.74 -18.10 18.26
N GLY A 211 -8.99 -18.63 17.29
CA GLY A 211 -7.70 -18.08 16.87
C GLY A 211 -7.75 -17.34 15.54
N ILE A 212 -7.11 -16.18 15.48
CA ILE A 212 -6.80 -15.41 14.26
C ILE A 212 -5.29 -15.19 14.13
N GLN A 213 -4.80 -14.94 12.92
CA GLN A 213 -3.43 -14.49 12.69
C GLN A 213 -3.31 -12.98 12.82
N VAL A 214 -2.21 -12.51 13.40
CA VAL A 214 -1.88 -11.09 13.51
C VAL A 214 -0.51 -10.85 12.92
N TRP A 215 -0.42 -9.92 11.97
CA TRP A 215 0.84 -9.46 11.38
C TRP A 215 1.10 -8.02 11.82
N ALA A 216 2.05 -7.85 12.74
CA ALA A 216 2.61 -6.56 13.09
C ALA A 216 3.72 -6.22 12.08
N ALA A 217 3.65 -5.04 11.45
CA ALA A 217 4.56 -4.68 10.37
C ALA A 217 4.79 -3.16 10.30
N GLU A 218 5.96 -2.75 9.81
CA GLU A 218 6.22 -1.35 9.48
C GLU A 218 5.70 -1.01 8.08
N TYR A 219 5.46 0.27 7.83
CA TYR A 219 5.29 0.78 6.48
C TYR A 219 6.60 0.71 5.68
N ALA A 220 6.48 0.50 4.36
CA ALA A 220 7.61 0.39 3.44
C ALA A 220 8.42 1.69 3.29
N GLY A 221 7.92 2.81 3.80
CA GLY A 221 8.63 4.08 3.88
C GLY A 221 7.79 5.16 4.54
N LEU A 222 8.31 6.38 4.53
CA LEU A 222 7.63 7.59 4.96
C LEU A 222 7.66 8.63 3.83
N ILE A 223 6.73 9.58 3.89
CA ILE A 223 6.69 10.75 3.01
C ILE A 223 6.59 11.98 3.90
N ASP A 224 7.63 12.80 3.96
CA ASP A 224 7.65 13.99 4.78
C ASP A 224 6.58 15.00 4.33
N GLN A 225 5.98 15.70 5.30
CA GLN A 225 4.96 16.73 5.06
C GLN A 225 5.20 17.92 5.99
N PRO A 226 4.97 19.17 5.52
CA PRO A 226 4.49 19.54 4.19
C PRO A 226 5.60 19.57 3.13
N ILE A 227 5.30 19.14 1.90
CA ILE A 227 6.24 19.24 0.77
C ILE A 227 6.10 20.61 0.09
N VAL A 228 7.22 21.32 -0.07
CA VAL A 228 7.29 22.62 -0.72
C VAL A 228 8.28 22.56 -1.88
N ALA A 229 7.87 23.02 -3.06
CA ALA A 229 8.74 23.21 -4.21
C ALA A 229 8.86 24.72 -4.50
N GLU A 230 10.06 25.18 -4.84
CA GLU A 230 10.33 26.61 -5.02
C GLU A 230 10.84 26.92 -6.43
N VAL A 231 10.20 27.90 -7.07
CA VAL A 231 10.44 28.26 -8.48
C VAL A 231 10.77 29.74 -8.64
N THR A 232 11.59 30.07 -9.63
CA THR A 232 12.13 31.42 -9.88
C THR A 232 11.67 31.97 -11.24
N GLY A 233 11.91 33.26 -11.48
CA GLY A 233 11.55 33.93 -12.72
C GLY A 233 10.09 34.40 -12.78
N HIS A 234 9.48 34.40 -13.97
CA HIS A 234 8.07 34.73 -14.19
C HIS A 234 7.49 33.97 -15.38
N SER A 235 6.16 33.84 -15.47
CA SER A 235 5.48 33.09 -16.55
C SER A 235 6.02 31.67 -16.69
N ILE A 236 6.02 30.95 -15.56
CA ILE A 236 6.81 29.73 -15.36
C ILE A 236 6.15 28.57 -16.12
N PRO A 237 6.81 27.96 -17.12
CA PRO A 237 6.20 26.89 -17.90
C PRO A 237 5.88 25.66 -17.05
N ASP A 238 4.81 24.96 -17.42
CA ASP A 238 4.34 23.71 -16.79
C ASP A 238 5.45 22.69 -16.53
N ASP A 239 6.40 22.53 -17.45
CA ASP A 239 7.46 21.53 -17.31
C ASP A 239 8.49 21.91 -16.22
N VAL A 240 8.70 23.20 -15.97
CA VAL A 240 9.50 23.70 -14.84
C VAL A 240 8.76 23.50 -13.51
N LEU A 241 7.44 23.74 -13.47
CA LEU A 241 6.61 23.49 -12.28
C LEU A 241 6.57 21.99 -11.95
N ARG A 242 6.44 21.14 -12.98
CA ARG A 242 6.44 19.67 -12.86
C ARG A 242 7.76 19.16 -12.33
N GLU A 243 8.88 19.63 -12.88
CA GLU A 243 10.21 19.17 -12.46
C GLU A 243 10.53 19.61 -11.03
N ALA A 244 10.22 20.86 -10.66
CA ALA A 244 10.37 21.34 -9.29
C ALA A 244 9.57 20.48 -8.30
N ALA A 245 8.28 20.24 -8.59
CA ALA A 245 7.42 19.43 -7.74
C ALA A 245 7.85 17.94 -7.68
N ARG A 246 8.36 17.38 -8.79
CA ARG A 246 8.91 16.01 -8.84
C ARG A 246 10.14 15.88 -7.97
N LEU A 247 11.11 16.79 -8.09
CA LEU A 247 12.35 16.73 -7.32
C LEU A 247 12.10 16.94 -5.83
N SER A 248 11.29 17.94 -5.43
CA SER A 248 10.92 18.16 -4.03
C SER A 248 10.18 16.96 -3.42
N LEU A 249 9.33 16.27 -4.21
CA LEU A 249 8.68 15.03 -3.78
C LEU A 249 9.68 13.88 -3.58
N ILE A 250 10.64 13.72 -4.48
CA ILE A 250 11.70 12.69 -4.36
C ILE A 250 12.51 12.89 -3.08
N GLN A 251 12.79 14.13 -2.70
CA GLN A 251 13.52 14.45 -1.46
C GLN A 251 12.73 14.18 -0.18
N ALA A 252 11.39 14.17 -0.25
CA ALA A 252 10.51 13.86 0.86
C ALA A 252 10.23 12.35 1.02
N ILE A 253 10.65 11.49 0.07
CA ILE A 253 10.39 10.04 0.11
C ILE A 253 11.54 9.31 0.80
N HIS A 254 11.24 8.69 1.95
CA HIS A 254 12.18 7.91 2.75
C HIS A 254 11.80 6.42 2.75
N PRO A 255 12.26 5.62 1.76
CA PRO A 255 11.99 4.20 1.72
C PRO A 255 12.76 3.46 2.84
N ARG A 256 12.17 2.40 3.38
CA ARG A 256 12.88 1.47 4.27
C ARG A 256 13.91 0.65 3.48
N PRO A 257 14.92 0.04 4.13
CA PRO A 257 15.87 -0.83 3.45
C PRO A 257 15.16 -1.94 2.67
N ARG A 258 15.57 -2.15 1.40
CA ARG A 258 14.95 -3.09 0.43
C ARG A 258 13.54 -2.72 -0.04
N ALA A 259 12.98 -1.57 0.34
CA ALA A 259 11.78 -1.04 -0.30
C ALA A 259 12.14 -0.26 -1.58
N GLU A 260 11.29 -0.41 -2.60
CA GLU A 260 11.29 0.41 -3.81
C GLU A 260 10.18 1.46 -3.72
N TRP A 261 10.34 2.56 -4.47
CA TRP A 261 9.29 3.57 -4.62
C TRP A 261 9.06 3.92 -6.08
N ARG A 262 7.83 4.33 -6.39
CA ARG A 262 7.39 4.78 -7.72
C ARG A 262 6.48 6.00 -7.55
N ILE A 263 6.62 6.96 -8.46
CA ILE A 263 5.76 8.16 -8.53
C ILE A 263 4.89 8.05 -9.78
N GLY A 264 3.60 8.32 -9.63
CA GLY A 264 2.60 8.33 -10.71
C GLY A 264 2.53 9.66 -11.46
N GLY A 265 1.48 9.83 -12.27
CA GLY A 265 1.26 11.05 -13.04
C GLY A 265 1.05 12.30 -12.16
N LEU A 266 1.59 13.42 -12.59
CA LEU A 266 1.51 14.72 -11.91
C LEU A 266 0.34 15.56 -12.43
N ARG A 267 -0.58 15.92 -11.54
CA ARG A 267 -1.70 16.85 -11.79
C ARG A 267 -1.38 18.22 -11.18
N LEU A 268 -1.43 19.30 -11.96
CA LEU A 268 -1.31 20.67 -11.48
C LEU A 268 -2.72 21.23 -11.19
N SER A 269 -2.88 21.99 -10.11
CA SER A 269 -4.16 22.60 -9.73
C SER A 269 -4.51 23.86 -10.55
N ALA A 270 -3.50 24.52 -11.11
CA ALA A 270 -3.60 25.74 -11.89
C ALA A 270 -2.35 25.92 -12.77
N GLU A 271 -2.45 26.76 -13.79
CA GLU A 271 -1.29 27.30 -14.52
C GLU A 271 -0.41 28.17 -13.60
N SER A 272 0.82 28.49 -14.05
CA SER A 272 1.87 29.24 -13.33
C SER A 272 1.36 30.18 -12.22
N PRO A 273 1.73 29.97 -10.93
CA PRO A 273 1.28 30.85 -9.86
C PRO A 273 1.81 32.29 -10.05
N PRO A 274 0.97 33.33 -9.84
CA PRO A 274 1.44 34.71 -9.77
C PRO A 274 2.41 34.93 -8.59
N ALA A 275 3.09 36.09 -8.55
CA ALA A 275 4.02 36.40 -7.46
C ALA A 275 3.30 36.36 -6.10
N GLY A 276 3.87 35.65 -5.12
CA GLY A 276 3.27 35.46 -3.80
C GLY A 276 2.09 34.48 -3.74
N ALA A 277 1.61 33.97 -4.87
CA ALA A 277 0.59 32.92 -4.91
C ALA A 277 1.21 31.51 -4.87
N VAL A 278 0.36 30.54 -4.62
CA VAL A 278 0.70 29.12 -4.51
C VAL A 278 -0.04 28.34 -5.59
N ALA A 279 0.66 27.43 -6.27
CA ALA A 279 0.05 26.36 -7.04
C ALA A 279 0.23 25.04 -6.28
N GLN A 280 -0.67 24.06 -6.50
CA GLN A 280 -0.52 22.72 -5.96
C GLN A 280 -0.20 21.73 -7.09
N ALA A 281 0.72 20.81 -6.82
CA ALA A 281 0.99 19.65 -7.67
C ALA A 281 0.68 18.37 -6.89
N VAL A 282 -0.22 17.54 -7.39
CA VAL A 282 -0.62 16.27 -6.74
C VAL A 282 -0.06 15.10 -7.54
N GLN A 283 0.66 14.22 -6.86
CA GLN A 283 1.23 12.98 -7.41
C GLN A 283 0.91 11.80 -6.50
N THR A 284 0.55 10.65 -7.07
CA THR A 284 0.47 9.41 -6.31
C THR A 284 1.88 8.86 -6.07
N VAL A 285 2.22 8.55 -4.82
CA VAL A 285 3.42 7.80 -4.45
C VAL A 285 3.02 6.39 -4.06
N LEU A 286 3.80 5.42 -4.50
CA LEU A 286 3.75 4.03 -4.07
C LEU A 286 5.11 3.64 -3.50
N ILE A 287 5.17 3.16 -2.26
CA ILE A 287 6.37 2.58 -1.65
C ILE A 287 6.03 1.15 -1.25
N GLU A 288 6.83 0.18 -1.70
CA GLU A 288 6.59 -1.27 -1.53
C GLU A 288 7.90 -1.98 -1.19
N GLY A 289 7.85 -2.99 -0.33
CA GLY A 289 9.03 -3.79 0.00
C GLY A 289 8.64 -5.14 0.63
N PRO A 290 9.57 -6.13 0.62
CA PRO A 290 9.33 -7.41 1.28
C PRO A 290 9.15 -7.22 2.78
N ASP A 291 8.15 -7.90 3.35
CA ASP A 291 7.75 -7.86 4.77
C ASP A 291 7.32 -6.47 5.32
N TYR A 292 7.07 -5.48 4.44
CA TYR A 292 6.53 -4.17 4.80
C TYR A 292 5.07 -3.99 4.34
N LEU A 293 4.36 -3.06 4.98
CA LEU A 293 3.06 -2.58 4.52
C LEU A 293 3.23 -1.55 3.40
N PRO A 294 2.53 -1.69 2.26
CA PRO A 294 2.67 -0.76 1.15
C PRO A 294 2.11 0.63 1.52
N VAL A 295 2.87 1.68 1.19
CA VAL A 295 2.39 3.06 1.31
C VAL A 295 1.87 3.49 -0.05
N LYS A 296 0.58 3.78 -0.15
CA LYS A 296 -0.04 4.36 -1.34
C LYS A 296 -0.78 5.64 -0.97
N GLN A 297 -0.21 6.78 -1.34
CA GLN A 297 -0.68 8.10 -0.91
C GLN A 297 -0.70 9.10 -2.07
N GLU A 298 -1.68 10.00 -2.10
CA GLU A 298 -1.57 11.22 -2.91
C GLU A 298 -0.77 12.27 -2.12
N ALA A 299 0.41 12.62 -2.62
CA ALA A 299 1.27 13.64 -2.05
C ALA A 299 1.00 14.99 -2.74
N THR A 300 0.69 16.01 -1.93
CA THR A 300 0.43 17.38 -2.39
C THR A 300 1.67 18.24 -2.18
N VAL A 301 2.28 18.69 -3.28
CA VAL A 301 3.42 19.59 -3.28
C VAL A 301 2.95 21.03 -3.44
N THR A 302 3.36 21.88 -2.50
CA THR A 302 3.07 23.31 -2.49
C THR A 302 4.12 24.05 -3.32
N VAL A 303 3.77 24.47 -4.54
CA VAL A 303 4.69 25.20 -5.44
C VAL A 303 4.62 26.70 -5.14
N LYS A 304 5.74 27.27 -4.68
CA LYS A 304 5.88 28.69 -4.31
C LYS A 304 6.83 29.40 -5.26
N ARG A 305 6.45 30.59 -5.72
CA ARG A 305 7.33 31.45 -6.53
C ARG A 305 8.19 32.33 -5.62
N GLN A 306 9.51 32.19 -5.72
CA GLN A 306 10.49 32.99 -5.02
C GLN A 306 11.00 34.17 -5.87
N ASN A 307 11.28 35.29 -5.21
CA ASN A 307 11.93 36.44 -5.83
C ASN A 307 13.44 36.38 -5.59
N LEU A 308 14.19 35.95 -6.60
CA LEU A 308 15.65 35.84 -6.54
C LEU A 308 16.28 36.87 -7.49
N PRO A 309 17.19 37.75 -7.02
CA PRO A 309 17.90 38.68 -7.90
C PRO A 309 18.81 37.91 -8.86
N ARG A 310 18.84 38.32 -10.13
CA ARG A 310 19.73 37.72 -11.15
C ARG A 310 21.20 37.88 -10.75
N ALA A 311 22.00 36.89 -11.13
CA ALA A 311 23.46 36.98 -11.11
C ALA A 311 24.02 36.83 -12.53
N ASN A 312 25.30 37.10 -12.69
CA ASN A 312 26.04 36.86 -13.92
C ASN A 312 26.71 35.49 -13.85
N THR A 313 26.86 34.82 -14.99
CA THR A 313 27.64 33.59 -15.08
C THR A 313 29.13 33.89 -14.92
N ASP A 314 29.75 33.36 -13.87
CA ASP A 314 31.18 33.52 -13.58
C ASP A 314 32.05 32.44 -14.24
N LEU A 315 31.45 31.28 -14.54
CA LEU A 315 32.15 30.07 -14.95
C LEU A 315 31.42 29.33 -16.07
N LEU A 316 32.15 28.96 -17.12
CA LEU A 316 31.65 28.11 -18.20
C LEU A 316 32.21 26.69 -18.03
N LEU A 317 31.32 25.70 -17.98
CA LEU A 317 31.63 24.27 -17.90
C LEU A 317 31.21 23.61 -19.22
N PHE A 318 32.07 22.75 -19.78
CA PHE A 318 31.85 22.19 -21.11
C PHE A 318 32.11 20.68 -21.14
N SER A 319 31.02 19.92 -21.13
CA SER A 319 31.03 18.46 -21.21
C SER A 319 30.75 18.01 -22.65
N ASN A 320 31.81 17.89 -23.44
CA ASN A 320 31.78 17.32 -24.80
C ASN A 320 33.04 16.47 -25.08
N LYS A 321 33.60 15.82 -24.05
CA LYS A 321 34.83 15.03 -24.20
C LYS A 321 34.75 13.72 -23.39
N PRO A 322 34.65 12.54 -24.05
CA PRO A 322 34.43 12.37 -25.49
C PRO A 322 33.02 12.84 -25.90
N GLU A 323 32.88 13.41 -27.10
CA GLU A 323 31.56 13.68 -27.70
C GLU A 323 30.82 12.36 -27.97
N ARG A 324 31.53 11.37 -28.52
CA ARG A 324 31.01 10.04 -28.83
C ARG A 324 31.30 9.06 -27.70
N ILE A 325 30.28 8.74 -26.91
CA ILE A 325 30.38 7.86 -25.76
C ILE A 325 30.46 6.40 -26.20
N GLN A 326 31.60 5.75 -26.00
CA GLN A 326 31.79 4.31 -26.31
C GLN A 326 31.49 3.38 -25.13
N ALA A 327 31.49 3.90 -23.89
CA ALA A 327 31.16 3.14 -22.68
C ALA A 327 30.51 4.05 -21.62
N PHE A 328 29.59 3.48 -20.83
CA PHE A 328 28.96 4.13 -19.67
C PHE A 328 30.01 4.48 -18.59
N GLY A 329 29.88 5.64 -17.93
CA GLY A 329 30.92 6.07 -16.98
C GLY A 329 30.67 7.41 -16.29
N LEU A 330 31.76 8.13 -16.02
CA LEU A 330 31.78 9.52 -15.59
C LEU A 330 32.63 10.28 -16.59
N TRP A 331 32.04 11.19 -17.37
CA TRP A 331 32.75 11.89 -18.44
C TRP A 331 33.13 13.32 -18.06
N TYR A 332 32.43 13.91 -17.10
CA TYR A 332 32.72 15.25 -16.59
C TYR A 332 32.43 15.36 -15.10
N SER A 333 33.27 16.10 -14.38
CA SER A 333 33.00 16.53 -13.01
C SER A 333 33.64 17.90 -12.77
N ALA A 334 32.93 18.80 -12.09
CA ALA A 334 33.44 20.08 -11.64
C ALA A 334 32.84 20.46 -10.28
N LYS A 335 33.51 21.35 -9.52
CA LYS A 335 32.98 21.92 -8.28
C LYS A 335 32.40 23.31 -8.54
N LEU A 336 31.28 23.58 -7.87
CA LEU A 336 30.53 24.82 -7.89
C LEU A 336 30.65 25.47 -6.52
N SER A 337 31.30 26.64 -6.45
CA SER A 337 31.50 27.33 -5.17
C SER A 337 30.33 28.21 -4.78
N VAL A 338 30.09 28.31 -3.47
CA VAL A 338 29.05 29.15 -2.87
C VAL A 338 29.12 30.59 -3.38
N GLY A 339 27.97 31.16 -3.71
CA GLY A 339 27.81 32.52 -4.23
C GLY A 339 28.09 32.68 -5.72
N ARG A 340 28.65 31.68 -6.40
CA ARG A 340 28.99 31.73 -7.84
C ARG A 340 27.92 31.09 -8.71
N GLN A 341 27.83 31.55 -9.96
CA GLN A 341 26.98 30.94 -10.99
C GLN A 341 27.81 30.33 -12.11
N ALA A 342 27.59 29.05 -12.41
CA ALA A 342 28.24 28.35 -13.50
C ALA A 342 27.22 27.89 -14.55
N ARG A 343 27.60 27.93 -15.83
CA ARG A 343 26.82 27.38 -16.95
C ARG A 343 27.49 26.14 -17.49
N LEU A 344 26.85 24.99 -17.30
CA LEU A 344 27.19 23.74 -17.95
C LEU A 344 26.54 23.66 -19.33
N LEU A 345 27.36 23.42 -20.36
CA LEU A 345 26.92 22.90 -21.64
C LEU A 345 27.31 21.43 -21.68
N TYR A 346 26.38 20.56 -22.09
CA TYR A 346 26.65 19.16 -22.34
C TYR A 346 26.14 18.75 -23.73
N HIS A 347 26.93 17.95 -24.42
CA HIS A 347 26.63 17.41 -25.74
C HIS A 347 27.29 16.05 -25.83
N HIS A 348 26.51 14.98 -25.95
CA HIS A 348 27.05 13.62 -26.01
C HIS A 348 26.20 12.73 -26.91
N GLU A 349 26.85 12.01 -27.81
CA GLU A 349 26.26 11.00 -28.69
C GLU A 349 26.49 9.60 -28.10
N ASN A 350 25.42 8.83 -27.92
CA ASN A 350 25.52 7.45 -27.48
C ASN A 350 26.04 6.55 -28.62
N ARG A 351 27.27 6.04 -28.47
CA ARG A 351 27.92 5.07 -29.36
C ARG A 351 28.31 3.77 -28.64
N THR A 352 27.66 3.46 -27.50
CA THR A 352 27.93 2.21 -26.74
C THR A 352 27.35 0.96 -27.39
N GLY A 353 26.42 1.13 -28.34
CA GLY A 353 25.66 0.04 -28.97
C GLY A 353 24.40 -0.38 -28.21
N ALA A 354 24.17 0.13 -27.00
CA ALA A 354 22.98 -0.14 -26.17
C ALA A 354 22.29 1.17 -25.77
N PRO A 355 20.96 1.19 -25.54
CA PRO A 355 20.31 2.34 -24.91
C PRO A 355 20.85 2.58 -23.50
N GLY A 356 20.83 3.83 -23.06
CA GLY A 356 21.21 4.21 -21.70
C GLY A 356 20.73 5.61 -21.37
N GLU A 357 21.08 6.09 -20.18
CA GLU A 357 20.71 7.41 -19.69
C GLU A 357 21.91 8.36 -19.75
N LEU A 358 21.67 9.62 -20.15
CA LEU A 358 22.57 10.72 -19.78
C LEU A 358 22.03 11.33 -18.49
N VAL A 359 22.87 11.38 -17.46
CA VAL A 359 22.51 11.89 -16.14
C VAL A 359 23.41 13.07 -15.78
N ILE A 360 22.79 14.16 -15.31
CA ILE A 360 23.52 15.21 -14.60
C ILE A 360 23.24 15.07 -13.11
N GLU A 361 24.28 14.81 -12.33
CA GLU A 361 24.20 14.72 -10.87
C GLU A 361 24.67 16.04 -10.24
N LEU A 362 23.92 16.53 -9.25
CA LEU A 362 24.38 17.52 -8.28
C LEU A 362 24.61 16.80 -6.95
N ALA A 363 25.84 16.84 -6.44
CA ALA A 363 26.24 16.15 -5.21
C ALA A 363 26.73 17.16 -4.16
N ASN A 364 26.11 17.18 -2.99
CA ASN A 364 26.63 17.88 -1.83
C ASN A 364 27.61 16.96 -1.08
N GLU A 365 28.91 17.16 -1.29
CA GLU A 365 29.97 16.40 -0.62
C GLU A 365 30.47 17.09 0.67
N GLY A 366 29.82 18.17 1.08
CA GLY A 366 30.12 18.90 2.30
C GLY A 366 29.27 18.47 3.49
N ASN A 367 29.53 19.11 4.64
CA ASN A 367 28.89 18.79 5.91
C ASN A 367 27.66 19.66 6.23
N TRP A 368 27.31 20.61 5.35
CA TRP A 368 26.20 21.55 5.54
C TRP A 368 25.18 21.42 4.41
N PRO A 369 23.86 21.52 4.69
CA PRO A 369 22.82 21.60 3.66
C PRO A 369 23.10 22.74 2.68
N THR A 370 22.83 22.51 1.40
CA THR A 370 23.29 23.38 0.31
C THR A 370 22.19 23.71 -0.68
N ARG A 371 21.92 25.01 -0.87
CA ARG A 371 20.81 25.48 -1.70
C ARG A 371 21.28 25.92 -3.07
N VAL A 372 20.68 25.39 -4.13
CA VAL A 372 21.08 25.61 -5.53
C VAL A 372 19.89 26.06 -6.36
N GLN A 373 20.05 27.15 -7.11
CA GLN A 373 19.14 27.49 -8.21
C GLN A 373 19.57 26.74 -9.49
N VAL A 374 18.61 26.12 -10.16
CA VAL A 374 18.77 25.43 -11.44
C VAL A 374 17.95 26.12 -12.52
N VAL A 375 18.60 26.63 -13.56
CA VAL A 375 17.98 27.20 -14.77
C VAL A 375 18.44 26.38 -15.97
N GLN A 376 17.62 25.44 -16.45
CA GLN A 376 18.02 24.47 -17.48
C GLN A 376 17.19 24.53 -18.76
N GLY A 377 17.82 24.26 -19.90
CA GLY A 377 17.17 23.99 -21.18
C GLY A 377 17.82 22.79 -21.85
N ALA A 378 17.05 21.73 -22.05
CA ALA A 378 17.47 20.49 -22.70
C ALA A 378 16.57 20.21 -23.91
N ALA A 379 17.02 19.29 -24.77
CA ALA A 379 16.22 18.73 -25.84
C ALA A 379 16.10 17.20 -25.67
N PRO A 380 14.98 16.59 -26.07
CA PRO A 380 14.89 15.14 -26.18
C PRO A 380 16.01 14.59 -27.07
N ALA A 381 16.54 13.42 -26.73
CA ALA A 381 17.63 12.80 -27.48
C ALA A 381 17.26 12.56 -28.95
N SER A 382 18.14 12.95 -29.87
CA SER A 382 17.86 13.00 -31.31
C SER A 382 19.02 12.46 -32.14
N ALA A 383 18.72 11.74 -33.23
CA ALA A 383 19.73 11.31 -34.21
C ALA A 383 20.33 12.51 -35.00
N ASP A 384 19.63 13.63 -35.05
CA ASP A 384 20.17 14.92 -35.50
C ASP A 384 20.69 15.70 -34.28
N SER A 385 22.03 15.79 -34.17
CA SER A 385 22.74 16.49 -33.08
C SER A 385 22.65 18.01 -33.18
N MET A 386 22.54 18.56 -34.40
CA MET A 386 22.38 20.01 -34.62
C MET A 386 20.99 20.47 -34.18
N TRP A 387 19.96 19.66 -34.47
CA TRP A 387 18.60 19.87 -33.98
C TRP A 387 18.52 19.79 -32.45
N ALA A 388 19.16 18.79 -31.84
CA ALA A 388 19.24 18.67 -30.37
C ALA A 388 19.88 19.93 -29.74
N GLY A 389 21.04 20.35 -30.25
CA GLY A 389 21.73 21.57 -29.80
C GLY A 389 20.88 22.84 -29.98
N HIS A 390 20.22 22.99 -31.13
CA HIS A 390 19.33 24.13 -31.40
C HIS A 390 18.15 24.20 -30.40
N LEU A 391 17.46 23.08 -30.18
CA LEU A 391 16.33 23.03 -29.25
C LEU A 391 16.75 23.31 -27.81
N ALA A 392 17.86 22.72 -27.36
CA ALA A 392 18.45 22.94 -26.05
C ALA A 392 18.77 24.42 -25.81
N ALA A 393 19.52 25.03 -26.73
CA ALA A 393 19.88 26.45 -26.66
C ALA A 393 18.64 27.35 -26.68
N ARG A 394 17.65 27.05 -27.52
CA ARG A 394 16.38 27.80 -27.61
C ARG A 394 15.57 27.72 -26.32
N ALA A 395 15.49 26.54 -25.69
CA ALA A 395 14.81 26.36 -24.41
C ALA A 395 15.54 27.11 -23.28
N PHE A 396 16.86 26.97 -23.22
CA PHE A 396 17.70 27.61 -22.20
C PHE A 396 17.62 29.15 -22.30
N LEU A 397 17.86 29.74 -23.47
CA LEU A 397 17.85 31.20 -23.64
C LEU A 397 16.51 31.84 -23.29
N ARG A 398 15.38 31.15 -23.56
CA ARG A 398 14.04 31.60 -23.14
C ARG A 398 13.89 31.64 -21.62
N ARG A 399 14.39 30.62 -20.92
CA ARG A 399 14.35 30.52 -19.45
C ARG A 399 15.29 31.52 -18.80
N GLN A 400 16.54 31.55 -19.23
CA GLN A 400 17.58 32.46 -18.75
C GLN A 400 17.17 33.94 -18.86
N ARG A 401 16.56 34.35 -19.99
CA ARG A 401 16.08 35.72 -20.19
C ARG A 401 15.18 36.23 -19.06
N HIS A 402 14.49 35.33 -18.38
CA HIS A 402 13.50 35.61 -17.34
C HIS A 402 13.86 34.98 -15.99
N ASP A 403 15.07 34.42 -15.84
CA ASP A 403 15.55 33.68 -14.67
C ASP A 403 14.61 32.53 -14.22
N ILE A 404 14.00 31.85 -15.19
CA ILE A 404 13.01 30.80 -14.95
C ILE A 404 13.74 29.50 -14.60
N GLY A 405 13.60 29.08 -13.34
CA GLY A 405 14.21 27.88 -12.82
C GLY A 405 13.53 27.40 -11.54
N TYR A 406 14.19 26.49 -10.83
CA TYR A 406 13.74 25.98 -9.53
C TYR A 406 14.89 25.91 -8.54
N LEU A 407 14.56 25.84 -7.25
CA LEU A 407 15.51 25.73 -6.16
C LEU A 407 15.53 24.28 -5.65
N LEU A 408 16.72 23.79 -5.31
CA LEU A 408 16.96 22.50 -4.69
C LEU A 408 17.77 22.71 -3.41
N ASP A 409 17.36 22.06 -2.32
CA ASP A 409 18.10 22.04 -1.06
C ASP A 409 18.75 20.66 -0.90
N LEU A 410 20.07 20.55 -1.07
CA LEU A 410 20.81 19.29 -0.99
C LEU A 410 21.34 19.06 0.42
N GLU A 411 20.87 18.00 1.07
CA GLU A 411 21.41 17.57 2.38
C GLU A 411 22.87 17.08 2.29
N PRO A 412 23.64 17.07 3.40
CA PRO A 412 24.99 16.52 3.43
C PRO A 412 25.06 15.08 2.88
N GLY A 413 25.94 14.84 1.92
CA GLY A 413 26.06 13.55 1.22
C GLY A 413 24.97 13.26 0.18
N GLN A 414 23.97 14.12 0.00
CA GLN A 414 22.88 13.89 -0.95
C GLN A 414 23.34 14.11 -2.41
N VAL A 415 22.84 13.25 -3.30
CA VAL A 415 22.99 13.37 -4.75
C VAL A 415 21.61 13.47 -5.39
N LEU A 416 21.36 14.55 -6.14
CA LEU A 416 20.15 14.75 -6.92
C LEU A 416 20.43 14.66 -8.42
N ARG A 417 19.41 14.28 -9.19
CA ARG A 417 19.47 14.09 -10.65
C ARG A 417 18.44 14.98 -11.36
N PRO A 418 18.69 16.30 -11.49
CA PRO A 418 17.81 17.25 -12.19
C PRO A 418 17.71 17.05 -13.71
N VAL A 419 18.58 16.20 -14.28
CA VAL A 419 18.50 15.74 -15.67
C VAL A 419 18.74 14.24 -15.71
N ILE A 420 17.79 13.52 -16.31
CA ILE A 420 17.90 12.13 -16.74
C ILE A 420 17.25 12.07 -18.12
N GLU A 421 18.03 11.81 -19.16
CA GLU A 421 17.56 11.76 -20.55
C GLU A 421 17.84 10.37 -21.15
N GLN A 422 16.84 9.75 -21.78
CA GLN A 422 16.97 8.43 -22.39
C GLN A 422 17.62 8.54 -23.78
N VAL A 423 18.85 8.06 -23.92
CA VAL A 423 19.65 8.18 -25.15
C VAL A 423 19.77 6.83 -25.85
N ARG A 424 19.09 6.68 -26.99
CA ARG A 424 19.22 5.51 -27.87
C ARG A 424 20.60 5.50 -28.57
N PRO A 425 21.09 4.33 -29.03
CA PRO A 425 22.28 4.28 -29.87
C PRO A 425 22.17 5.21 -31.10
N GLY A 426 23.25 5.92 -31.41
CA GLY A 426 23.31 6.91 -32.50
C GLY A 426 22.46 8.16 -32.28
N HIS A 427 21.94 8.39 -31.06
CA HIS A 427 21.27 9.63 -30.70
C HIS A 427 22.17 10.49 -29.81
N CYS A 428 22.00 11.80 -29.92
CA CYS A 428 22.68 12.81 -29.13
C CYS A 428 21.73 13.42 -28.10
N ALA A 429 22.19 13.48 -26.85
CA ALA A 429 21.58 14.31 -25.80
C ALA A 429 22.34 15.64 -25.70
N SER A 430 21.59 16.74 -25.61
CA SER A 430 22.12 18.10 -25.59
C SER A 430 21.37 18.96 -24.58
N GLY A 431 22.11 19.79 -23.84
CA GLY A 431 21.50 20.76 -22.95
C GLY A 431 22.47 21.83 -22.45
N ILE A 432 21.86 22.86 -21.88
CA ILE A 432 22.53 23.94 -21.18
C ILE A 432 21.84 24.12 -19.83
N ALA A 433 22.59 24.10 -18.75
CA ALA A 433 22.08 24.30 -17.39
C ALA A 433 22.95 25.32 -16.65
N GLU A 434 22.31 26.32 -16.05
CA GLU A 434 22.94 27.19 -15.07
C GLU A 434 22.64 26.72 -13.66
N TYR A 435 23.72 26.62 -12.88
CA TYR A 435 23.70 26.27 -11.47
C TYR A 435 24.28 27.43 -10.68
N ARG A 436 23.53 27.91 -9.70
CA ARG A 436 23.99 28.95 -8.77
C ARG A 436 23.85 28.44 -7.35
N VAL A 437 24.98 28.28 -6.67
CA VAL A 437 24.99 27.86 -5.26
C VAL A 437 24.71 29.09 -4.41
N LEU A 438 23.57 29.10 -3.71
CA LEU A 438 23.07 30.25 -2.96
C LEU A 438 23.61 30.30 -1.53
N SER A 439 23.73 29.14 -0.89
CA SER A 439 24.21 28.99 0.50
C SER A 439 24.61 27.54 0.77
N GLY A 440 25.42 27.31 1.81
CA GLY A 440 25.78 25.97 2.28
C GLY A 440 27.22 25.57 1.96
N SER A 441 27.40 24.36 1.43
CA SER A 441 28.68 23.81 0.99
C SER A 441 28.91 24.05 -0.51
N ASP A 442 30.11 23.73 -1.02
CA ASP A 442 30.35 23.61 -2.47
C ASP A 442 29.65 22.36 -3.04
N VAL A 443 29.14 22.44 -4.27
CA VAL A 443 28.43 21.34 -4.96
C VAL A 443 29.27 20.76 -6.08
N SER A 444 29.40 19.44 -6.13
CA SER A 444 29.99 18.74 -7.27
C SER A 444 28.93 18.48 -8.35
N VAL A 445 29.10 19.04 -9.54
CA VAL A 445 28.30 18.71 -10.73
C VAL A 445 29.00 17.63 -11.55
N ARG A 446 28.26 16.62 -12.00
CA ARG A 446 28.78 15.45 -12.74
C ARG A 446 27.94 15.14 -13.97
N VAL A 447 28.55 14.65 -15.04
CA VAL A 447 27.86 14.14 -16.25
C VAL A 447 28.26 12.68 -16.49
N ARG A 448 27.26 11.81 -16.61
CA ARG A 448 27.36 10.34 -16.54
C ARG A 448 26.40 9.63 -17.48
#